data_AF-A0AAV5VSV2-F1
#
_entry.id   AF-A0AAV5VSV2-F1
#
_cell.length_a   1.000
_cell.length_b   1.000
_cell.length_c   1.000
_cell.angle_alpha   90.00
_cell.angle_beta   90.00
_cell.angle_gamma   90.00
#
_symmetry.space_group_name_H-M   'P 1'
#
loop_
_entity.id
_entity.type
_entity.pdbx_description
1 polymer ?
#
loop_
_entity_poly.entity_id
_entity_poly.type
_entity_poly.pdbx_seq_one_letter_code
_entity_poly.pdbx_strand_id
1 'polypeptide(L)'
;QGFNVFLIGDSQAKLDEIRVDVESKDPEVELRPFVFDFADATRDDYGSLYKELGTIEVGFLVNNTELLSSGPAMLHEYSEGKDGLAKMSTVNTLPMMLLSASVLEQMSAREKGVIVNFSSMAGTMEKAYWSVLSASKKYVIHLSDVLREEYVSRGVVIQTITRGNVAATMNGEPSFFCPLPDRYSKLALRSIGIADKTAGYPSHQLQVELLSLVPHLFLALFMHIKNRKHRKSRRDIE
;
A
#
# COMPACT_ATOMS: atom_id res chain seq x y z
N GLN A 1 14.31 12.16 -8.28
CA GLN A 1 15.14 11.29 -9.16
C GLN A 1 14.84 11.57 -10.64
N GLY A 2 14.34 12.77 -10.99
CA GLY A 2 14.09 13.18 -12.38
C GLY A 2 12.98 12.41 -13.11
N PHE A 3 12.13 11.67 -12.40
CA PHE A 3 10.99 10.98 -13.02
C PHE A 3 9.78 11.91 -13.05
N ASN A 4 9.13 12.01 -14.20
CA ASN A 4 7.76 12.53 -14.28
C ASN A 4 6.82 11.63 -13.49
N VAL A 5 5.77 12.23 -12.92
CA VAL A 5 4.86 11.56 -11.99
C VAL A 5 3.44 11.61 -12.53
N PHE A 6 2.89 10.45 -12.86
CA PHE A 6 1.43 10.31 -13.07
C PHE A 6 0.79 9.99 -11.71
N LEU A 7 0.13 10.96 -11.09
CA LEU A 7 -0.40 10.82 -9.73
C LEU A 7 -1.91 10.60 -9.74
N ILE A 8 -2.34 9.46 -9.22
CA ILE A 8 -3.75 9.09 -9.10
C ILE A 8 -4.23 9.39 -7.67
N GLY A 9 -5.36 10.08 -7.54
CA GLY A 9 -5.98 10.38 -6.25
C GLY A 9 -7.46 10.69 -6.35
N ASP A 10 -8.15 10.72 -5.21
CA ASP A 10 -9.60 10.91 -5.13
C ASP A 10 -10.05 12.39 -5.15
N SER A 11 -9.10 13.33 -5.07
CA SER A 11 -9.39 14.75 -4.87
C SER A 11 -8.51 15.62 -5.74
N GLN A 12 -9.14 16.34 -6.68
CA GLN A 12 -8.46 17.31 -7.54
C GLN A 12 -7.67 18.34 -6.72
N ALA A 13 -8.29 18.90 -5.68
CA ALA A 13 -7.65 19.93 -4.85
C ALA A 13 -6.35 19.44 -4.18
N LYS A 14 -6.33 18.21 -3.65
CA LYS A 14 -5.11 17.62 -3.07
C LYS A 14 -4.06 17.35 -4.13
N LEU A 15 -4.47 16.85 -5.30
CA LEU A 15 -3.56 16.59 -6.41
C LEU A 15 -2.90 17.87 -6.93
N ASP A 16 -3.66 18.97 -7.02
CA ASP A 16 -3.15 20.27 -7.44
C ASP A 16 -2.17 20.85 -6.41
N GLU A 17 -2.44 20.69 -5.11
CA GLU A 17 -1.50 21.09 -4.05
C GLU A 17 -0.17 20.32 -4.15
N ILE A 18 -0.24 18.99 -4.34
CA ILE A 18 0.95 18.14 -4.50
C ILE A 18 1.70 18.51 -5.77
N ARG A 19 0.99 18.81 -6.86
CA ARG A 19 1.58 19.26 -8.12
C ARG A 19 2.45 20.50 -7.91
N VAL A 20 1.89 21.53 -7.27
CA VAL A 20 2.60 22.77 -6.97
C VAL A 20 3.84 22.49 -6.10
N ASP A 21 3.71 21.67 -5.05
CA ASP A 21 4.83 21.32 -4.18
C ASP A 21 5.95 20.58 -4.94
N VAL A 22 5.61 19.61 -5.79
CA VAL A 22 6.58 18.83 -6.58
C VAL A 22 7.29 19.71 -7.62
N GLU A 23 6.54 20.44 -8.44
CA GLU A 23 7.09 21.31 -9.48
C GLU A 23 7.93 22.47 -8.87
N SER A 24 7.62 22.91 -7.65
CA SER A 24 8.43 23.90 -6.94
C SER A 24 9.80 23.38 -6.47
N LYS A 25 9.92 22.07 -6.23
CA LYS A 25 11.15 21.41 -5.76
C LYS A 25 12.06 21.00 -6.90
N ASP A 26 11.49 20.67 -8.05
CA ASP A 26 12.21 20.23 -9.24
C ASP A 26 11.43 20.64 -10.51
N PRO A 27 11.76 21.80 -11.12
CA PRO A 27 11.04 22.33 -12.29
C PRO A 27 11.14 21.46 -13.55
N GLU A 28 12.06 20.49 -13.59
CA GLU A 28 12.20 19.55 -14.70
C GLU A 28 11.25 18.36 -14.59
N VAL A 29 10.65 18.14 -13.42
CA VAL A 29 9.70 17.06 -13.16
C VAL A 29 8.29 17.54 -13.45
N GLU A 30 7.62 16.90 -14.41
CA GLU A 30 6.20 17.10 -14.65
C GLU A 30 5.37 16.18 -13.73
N LEU A 31 4.39 16.74 -13.02
CA LEU A 31 3.37 15.97 -12.33
C LEU A 31 2.03 16.09 -13.06
N ARG A 32 1.56 14.95 -13.58
CA ARG A 32 0.27 14.80 -14.26
C ARG A 32 -0.77 14.20 -13.30
N PRO A 33 -1.72 14.99 -12.79
CA PRO A 33 -2.75 14.48 -11.88
C PRO A 33 -3.85 13.74 -12.66
N PHE A 34 -4.40 12.68 -12.06
CA PHE A 34 -5.56 11.96 -12.56
C PHE A 34 -6.53 11.65 -11.41
N VAL A 35 -7.71 12.25 -11.45
CA VAL A 35 -8.73 12.05 -10.40
C VAL A 35 -9.44 10.73 -10.62
N PHE A 36 -9.33 9.83 -9.65
CA PHE A 36 -9.97 8.52 -9.69
C PHE A 36 -10.21 8.00 -8.27
N ASP A 37 -11.47 7.78 -7.91
CA ASP A 37 -11.84 7.19 -6.63
C ASP A 37 -12.05 5.68 -6.77
N PHE A 38 -11.08 4.91 -6.27
CA PHE A 38 -11.13 3.45 -6.27
C PHE A 38 -12.26 2.86 -5.40
N ALA A 39 -12.80 3.61 -4.45
CA ALA A 39 -13.85 3.13 -3.54
C ALA A 39 -15.22 3.08 -4.22
N ASP A 40 -15.46 3.94 -5.21
CA ASP A 40 -16.73 4.09 -5.91
C ASP A 40 -16.64 3.76 -7.41
N ALA A 41 -15.44 3.44 -7.92
CA ALA A 41 -15.24 3.02 -9.31
C ALA A 41 -15.90 1.66 -9.63
N THR A 42 -16.62 1.64 -10.74
CA THR A 42 -17.07 0.43 -11.44
C THR A 42 -15.96 -0.12 -12.34
N ARG A 43 -16.16 -1.30 -12.93
CA ARG A 43 -15.20 -1.89 -13.87
C ARG A 43 -15.00 -1.02 -15.13
N ASP A 44 -16.06 -0.36 -15.59
CA ASP A 44 -16.03 0.43 -16.81
C ASP A 44 -15.26 1.74 -16.62
N ASP A 45 -15.25 2.29 -15.39
CA ASP A 45 -14.55 3.54 -15.07
C ASP A 45 -13.03 3.43 -15.28
N TYR A 46 -12.46 2.25 -15.01
CA TYR A 46 -11.03 1.98 -15.23
C TYR A 46 -10.61 2.10 -16.70
N GLY A 47 -11.55 2.00 -17.66
CA GLY A 47 -11.24 2.12 -19.07
C GLY A 47 -10.60 3.48 -19.43
N SER A 48 -11.01 4.55 -18.75
CA SER A 48 -10.39 5.87 -18.90
C SER A 48 -8.95 5.89 -18.39
N LEU A 49 -8.72 5.31 -17.21
CA LEU A 49 -7.41 5.21 -16.59
C LEU A 49 -6.44 4.34 -17.41
N TYR A 50 -6.89 3.20 -17.94
CA TYR A 50 -6.06 2.36 -18.81
C TYR A 50 -5.64 3.07 -20.09
N LYS A 51 -6.54 3.85 -20.70
CA LYS A 51 -6.21 4.67 -21.88
C LYS A 51 -5.10 5.64 -21.55
N GLU A 52 -5.20 6.37 -20.45
CA GLU A 52 -4.17 7.32 -20.03
C GLU A 52 -2.83 6.64 -19.74
N LEU A 53 -2.83 5.51 -19.03
CA LEU A 53 -1.62 4.72 -18.79
C LEU A 53 -1.00 4.19 -20.09
N GLY A 54 -1.80 3.94 -21.13
CA GLY A 54 -1.33 3.55 -22.46
C GLY A 54 -0.72 4.70 -23.28
N THR A 55 -0.93 5.96 -22.88
CA THR A 55 -0.32 7.13 -23.53
C THR A 55 1.09 7.45 -23.03
N ILE A 56 1.53 6.80 -21.95
CA ILE A 56 2.81 7.07 -21.28
C ILE A 56 3.63 5.79 -21.11
N GLU A 57 4.96 5.94 -21.15
CA GLU A 57 5.86 4.85 -20.76
C GLU A 57 5.96 4.79 -19.23
N VAL A 58 5.31 3.80 -18.61
CA VAL A 58 5.34 3.65 -17.16
C VAL A 58 6.60 2.90 -16.73
N GLY A 59 7.63 3.62 -16.29
CA GLY A 59 8.86 3.02 -15.75
C GLY A 59 8.67 2.37 -14.37
N PHE A 60 7.91 3.03 -13.49
CA PHE A 60 7.61 2.59 -12.12
C PHE A 60 6.11 2.68 -11.87
N LEU A 61 5.52 1.60 -11.33
CA LEU A 61 4.19 1.64 -10.72
C LEU A 61 4.33 1.46 -9.21
N VAL A 62 3.82 2.41 -8.43
CA VAL A 62 3.82 2.34 -6.96
C VAL A 62 2.37 2.21 -6.47
N ASN A 63 1.97 1.00 -6.11
CA ASN A 63 0.66 0.73 -5.54
C ASN A 63 0.70 0.96 -4.02
N ASN A 64 0.19 2.11 -3.57
CA ASN A 64 0.18 2.51 -2.17
C ASN A 64 -1.23 2.81 -1.60
N THR A 65 -2.26 2.79 -2.44
CA THR A 65 -3.63 3.09 -2.00
C THR A 65 -4.13 2.08 -0.98
N GLU A 66 -4.78 2.57 0.08
CA GLU A 66 -5.46 1.72 1.05
C GLU A 66 -6.67 2.43 1.68
N LEU A 67 -7.66 1.64 2.08
CA LEU A 67 -8.77 2.08 2.91
C LEU A 67 -8.75 1.27 4.21
N LEU A 68 -8.67 1.98 5.33
CA LEU A 68 -8.59 1.42 6.67
C LEU A 68 -9.93 1.55 7.38
N SER A 69 -10.28 0.57 8.22
CA SER A 69 -11.41 0.73 9.12
C SER A 69 -11.11 1.71 10.24
N SER A 70 -12.18 2.24 10.81
CA SER A 70 -12.14 3.17 11.92
C SER A 70 -11.39 2.60 13.11
N GLY A 71 -11.43 1.28 13.33
CA GLY A 71 -10.70 0.59 14.39
C GLY A 71 -10.85 -0.94 14.34
N PRO A 72 -10.37 -1.65 15.37
CA PRO A 72 -10.55 -3.09 15.49
C PRO A 72 -12.00 -3.43 15.92
N ALA A 73 -12.66 -4.29 15.14
CA ALA A 73 -14.01 -4.79 15.43
C ALA A 73 -14.14 -6.27 15.02
N MET A 74 -15.14 -7.00 15.52
CA MET A 74 -15.49 -8.26 14.85
C MET A 74 -16.08 -7.96 13.48
N LEU A 75 -15.94 -8.87 12.51
CA LEU A 75 -16.35 -8.62 11.13
C LEU A 75 -17.80 -8.12 10.99
N HIS A 76 -18.72 -8.63 11.81
CA HIS A 76 -20.14 -8.21 11.79
C HIS A 76 -20.44 -6.94 12.61
N GLU A 77 -19.46 -6.41 13.34
CA GLU A 77 -19.56 -5.22 14.22
C GLU A 77 -18.87 -3.98 13.62
N TYR A 78 -18.35 -4.04 12.38
CA TYR A 78 -17.72 -2.88 11.75
C TYR A 78 -18.74 -1.76 11.58
N SER A 79 -18.41 -0.56 12.04
CA SER A 79 -19.28 0.62 11.99
C SER A 79 -19.57 1.07 10.55
N GLU A 80 -18.67 0.74 9.61
CA GLU A 80 -18.82 1.04 8.19
C GLU A 80 -19.86 0.14 7.49
N GLY A 81 -20.37 -0.89 8.19
CA GLY A 81 -21.36 -1.81 7.65
C GLY A 81 -20.85 -2.68 6.50
N LYS A 82 -21.76 -3.40 5.84
CA LYS A 82 -21.43 -4.33 4.75
C LYS A 82 -20.85 -3.61 3.53
N ASP A 83 -21.38 -2.44 3.20
CA ASP A 83 -20.93 -1.65 2.05
C ASP A 83 -19.52 -1.10 2.29
N GLY A 84 -19.23 -0.61 3.50
CA GLY A 84 -17.88 -0.20 3.87
C GLY A 84 -16.87 -1.35 3.85
N LEU A 85 -17.26 -2.55 4.31
CA LEU A 85 -16.44 -3.75 4.18
C LEU A 85 -16.15 -4.12 2.72
N ALA A 86 -17.15 -4.02 1.85
CA ALA A 86 -16.96 -4.24 0.42
C ALA A 86 -16.01 -3.22 -0.20
N LYS A 87 -16.21 -1.92 0.08
CA LYS A 87 -15.30 -0.84 -0.36
C LYS A 87 -13.86 -1.05 0.13
N MET A 88 -13.68 -1.37 1.41
CA MET A 88 -12.36 -1.68 1.98
C MET A 88 -11.70 -2.87 1.30
N SER A 89 -12.46 -3.92 1.01
CA SER A 89 -11.94 -5.07 0.28
C SER A 89 -11.52 -4.66 -1.13
N THR A 90 -12.37 -3.94 -1.86
CA THR A 90 -12.12 -3.47 -3.22
C THR A 90 -10.87 -2.60 -3.28
N VAL A 91 -10.81 -1.50 -2.52
CA VAL A 91 -9.69 -0.54 -2.58
C VAL A 91 -8.36 -1.20 -2.22
N ASN A 92 -8.35 -2.13 -1.27
CA ASN A 92 -7.11 -2.75 -0.81
C ASN A 92 -6.61 -3.91 -1.68
N THR A 93 -7.40 -4.39 -2.65
CA THR A 93 -7.00 -5.54 -3.50
C THR A 93 -7.12 -5.25 -4.99
N LEU A 94 -8.23 -4.67 -5.43
CA LEU A 94 -8.56 -4.59 -6.85
C LEU A 94 -7.67 -3.60 -7.62
N PRO A 95 -7.43 -2.35 -7.15
CA PRO A 95 -6.59 -1.40 -7.86
C PRO A 95 -5.19 -1.92 -8.14
N MET A 96 -4.50 -2.49 -7.16
CA MET A 96 -3.12 -2.94 -7.38
C MET A 96 -3.04 -4.03 -8.44
N MET A 97 -4.00 -4.98 -8.43
CA MET A 97 -4.05 -6.05 -9.41
C MET A 97 -4.32 -5.50 -10.81
N LEU A 98 -5.34 -4.64 -10.96
CA LEU A 98 -5.76 -4.11 -12.25
C LEU A 98 -4.72 -3.17 -12.88
N LEU A 99 -4.15 -2.25 -12.08
CA LEU A 99 -3.12 -1.35 -12.56
C LEU A 99 -1.83 -2.11 -12.90
N SER A 100 -1.45 -3.11 -12.09
CA SER A 100 -0.32 -3.98 -12.43
C SER A 100 -0.57 -4.69 -13.76
N ALA A 101 -1.72 -5.32 -13.95
CA ALA A 101 -2.06 -5.99 -15.20
C ALA A 101 -1.97 -5.05 -16.41
N SER A 102 -2.47 -3.81 -16.28
CA SER A 102 -2.42 -2.80 -17.34
C SER A 102 -0.99 -2.39 -17.70
N VAL A 103 -0.13 -2.11 -16.71
CA VAL A 103 1.25 -1.67 -16.99
C VAL A 103 2.18 -2.83 -17.36
N LEU A 104 1.88 -4.06 -16.90
CA LEU A 104 2.68 -5.24 -17.18
C LEU A 104 2.72 -5.57 -18.68
N GLU A 105 1.67 -5.25 -19.42
CA GLU A 105 1.64 -5.41 -20.89
C GLU A 105 2.79 -4.63 -21.54
N GLN A 106 2.86 -3.32 -21.27
CA GLN A 106 3.95 -2.50 -21.80
C GLN A 106 5.30 -2.86 -21.16
N MET A 107 5.39 -3.09 -19.84
CA MET A 107 6.67 -3.42 -19.18
C MET A 107 7.30 -4.71 -19.72
N SER A 108 6.48 -5.73 -19.99
CA SER A 108 6.94 -7.02 -20.52
C SER A 108 7.41 -6.92 -21.96
N ALA A 109 6.76 -6.07 -22.78
CA ALA A 109 7.13 -5.89 -24.18
C ALA A 109 8.53 -5.25 -24.35
N ARG A 110 8.92 -4.37 -23.41
CA ARG A 110 10.25 -3.72 -23.35
C ARG A 110 11.23 -4.41 -22.40
N GLU A 111 10.83 -5.53 -21.81
CA GLU A 111 11.58 -6.31 -20.82
C GLU A 111 12.20 -5.47 -19.69
N LYS A 112 11.47 -4.43 -19.26
CA LYS A 112 11.97 -3.43 -18.33
C LYS A 112 10.83 -2.75 -17.61
N GLY A 113 10.81 -2.79 -16.29
CA GLY A 113 9.84 -2.05 -15.48
C GLY A 113 9.95 -2.42 -14.01
N VAL A 114 9.36 -1.59 -13.15
CA VAL A 114 9.35 -1.84 -11.72
C VAL A 114 7.93 -1.65 -11.16
N ILE A 115 7.45 -2.63 -10.41
CA ILE A 115 6.20 -2.54 -9.64
C ILE A 115 6.54 -2.64 -8.16
N VAL A 116 6.09 -1.65 -7.38
CA VAL A 116 6.23 -1.63 -5.92
C VAL A 116 4.85 -1.70 -5.30
N ASN A 117 4.58 -2.80 -4.59
CA ASN A 117 3.31 -3.03 -3.92
C ASN A 117 3.47 -2.85 -2.41
N PHE A 118 2.74 -1.89 -1.84
CA PHE A 118 2.74 -1.67 -0.39
C PHE A 118 1.77 -2.63 0.32
N SER A 119 2.35 -3.49 1.15
CA SER A 119 1.63 -4.25 2.15
C SER A 119 1.85 -3.65 3.55
N SER A 120 1.41 -4.37 4.57
CA SER A 120 1.54 -4.02 5.98
C SER A 120 2.01 -5.24 6.75
N MET A 121 2.66 -5.01 7.89
CA MET A 121 2.90 -6.05 8.90
C MET A 121 1.60 -6.77 9.31
N ALA A 122 0.42 -6.14 9.15
CA ALA A 122 -0.86 -6.81 9.34
C ALA A 122 -1.11 -7.98 8.36
N GLY A 123 -0.41 -8.02 7.22
CA GLY A 123 -0.46 -9.10 6.23
C GLY A 123 0.52 -10.24 6.50
N THR A 124 1.40 -10.12 7.50
CA THR A 124 2.34 -11.21 7.86
C THR A 124 1.82 -12.08 9.00
N MET A 125 0.65 -11.77 9.55
CA MET A 125 0.04 -12.48 10.67
C MET A 125 -1.48 -12.30 10.68
N GLU A 126 -2.18 -13.14 11.42
CA GLU A 126 -3.61 -13.10 11.66
C GLU A 126 -3.93 -11.99 12.69
N LYS A 127 -4.06 -10.76 12.20
CA LYS A 127 -4.33 -9.59 13.05
C LYS A 127 -5.81 -9.58 13.44
N ALA A 128 -6.16 -10.34 14.49
CA ALA A 128 -7.52 -10.44 15.02
C ALA A 128 -8.19 -9.06 15.19
N TYR A 129 -9.48 -8.97 14.82
CA TYR A 129 -10.29 -7.75 14.78
C TYR A 129 -9.90 -6.70 13.73
N TRP A 130 -8.88 -6.97 12.90
CA TRP A 130 -8.55 -6.18 11.71
C TRP A 130 -8.72 -7.03 10.45
N SER A 131 -9.87 -7.69 10.33
CA SER A 131 -10.11 -8.79 9.38
C SER A 131 -9.80 -8.41 7.94
N VAL A 132 -10.49 -7.39 7.40
CA VAL A 132 -10.33 -6.98 5.99
C VAL A 132 -8.92 -6.47 5.71
N LEU A 133 -8.35 -5.68 6.64
CA LEU A 133 -6.98 -5.16 6.51
C LEU A 133 -5.94 -6.29 6.49
N SER A 134 -6.02 -7.23 7.43
CA SER A 134 -5.06 -8.32 7.54
C SER A 134 -5.12 -9.22 6.31
N ALA A 135 -6.34 -9.60 5.89
CA ALA A 135 -6.56 -10.44 4.72
C ALA A 135 -6.09 -9.76 3.42
N SER A 136 -6.45 -8.49 3.19
CA SER A 136 -6.08 -7.77 1.97
C SER A 136 -4.56 -7.54 1.87
N LYS A 137 -3.89 -7.28 2.99
CA LYS A 137 -2.42 -7.10 3.00
C LYS A 137 -1.68 -8.42 2.79
N LYS A 138 -2.24 -9.55 3.26
CA LYS A 138 -1.75 -10.89 2.89
C LYS A 138 -1.94 -11.16 1.39
N TYR A 139 -3.08 -10.77 0.82
CA TYR A 139 -3.35 -10.84 -0.62
C TYR A 139 -2.29 -10.07 -1.42
N VAL A 140 -1.96 -8.83 -1.03
CA VAL A 140 -0.91 -8.03 -1.69
C VAL A 140 0.42 -8.76 -1.71
N ILE A 141 0.84 -9.34 -0.57
CA ILE A 141 2.10 -10.08 -0.46
C ILE A 141 2.09 -11.28 -1.39
N HIS A 142 1.03 -12.09 -1.31
CA HIS A 142 0.97 -13.34 -2.06
C HIS A 142 0.85 -13.10 -3.56
N LEU A 143 0.00 -12.16 -4.00
CA LEU A 143 -0.12 -11.81 -5.41
C LEU A 143 1.20 -11.26 -5.95
N SER A 144 1.91 -10.42 -5.19
CA SER A 144 3.22 -9.91 -5.62
C SER A 144 4.26 -11.03 -5.74
N ASP A 145 4.23 -12.02 -4.85
CA ASP A 145 5.09 -13.20 -4.94
C ASP A 145 4.79 -14.02 -6.20
N VAL A 146 3.51 -14.24 -6.52
CA VAL A 146 3.09 -14.94 -7.74
C VAL A 146 3.52 -14.17 -8.99
N LEU A 147 3.23 -12.87 -9.08
CA LEU A 147 3.62 -12.06 -10.23
C LEU A 147 5.13 -12.01 -10.42
N ARG A 148 5.92 -12.03 -9.34
CA ARG A 148 7.39 -12.06 -9.46
C ARG A 148 7.85 -13.31 -10.19
N GLU A 149 7.34 -14.49 -9.82
CA GLU A 149 7.67 -15.74 -10.50
C GLU A 149 7.22 -15.74 -11.98
N GLU A 150 6.07 -15.12 -12.29
CA GLU A 150 5.55 -15.03 -13.65
C GLU A 150 6.37 -14.09 -14.56
N TYR A 151 6.91 -13.00 -14.01
CA TYR A 151 7.51 -11.91 -14.80
C TYR A 151 9.03 -11.75 -14.60
N VAL A 152 9.69 -12.57 -13.78
CA VAL A 152 11.15 -12.52 -13.59
C VAL A 152 11.91 -12.72 -14.90
N SER A 153 11.44 -13.62 -15.77
CA SER A 153 12.07 -13.86 -17.08
C SER A 153 11.74 -12.76 -18.11
N ARG A 154 10.88 -11.80 -17.77
CA ARG A 154 10.49 -10.65 -18.60
C ARG A 154 11.21 -9.37 -18.19
N GLY A 155 12.25 -9.44 -17.34
CA GLY A 155 13.02 -8.26 -16.93
C GLY A 155 12.23 -7.24 -16.08
N VAL A 156 11.08 -7.63 -15.53
CA VAL A 156 10.26 -6.78 -14.67
C VAL A 156 10.58 -7.07 -13.20
N VAL A 157 10.92 -6.02 -12.45
CA VAL A 157 11.14 -6.11 -11.01
C VAL A 157 9.83 -5.90 -10.28
N ILE A 158 9.43 -6.85 -9.43
CA ILE A 158 8.23 -6.73 -8.61
C ILE A 158 8.63 -6.84 -7.14
N GLN A 159 8.46 -5.75 -6.40
CA GLN A 159 8.88 -5.63 -5.02
C GLN A 159 7.71 -5.39 -4.08
N THR A 160 7.70 -6.11 -2.96
CA THR A 160 6.71 -5.91 -1.89
C THR A 160 7.36 -5.17 -0.74
N ILE A 161 6.77 -4.04 -0.36
CA ILE A 161 7.16 -3.29 0.84
C ILE A 161 6.15 -3.55 1.96
N THR A 162 6.54 -4.33 2.96
CA THR A 162 5.71 -4.68 4.12
C THR A 162 5.96 -3.72 5.28
N ARG A 163 5.23 -2.60 5.30
CA ARG A 163 5.53 -1.52 6.25
C ARG A 163 4.89 -1.71 7.61
N GLY A 164 5.60 -1.21 8.63
CA GLY A 164 5.05 -0.93 9.95
C GLY A 164 4.31 0.40 10.00
N ASN A 165 4.04 0.87 11.21
CA ASN A 165 3.41 2.16 11.42
C ASN A 165 4.38 3.28 11.04
N VAL A 166 3.87 4.30 10.36
CA VAL A 166 4.60 5.54 10.05
C VAL A 166 3.83 6.67 10.70
N ALA A 167 4.53 7.65 11.26
CA ALA A 167 3.89 8.77 11.94
C ALA A 167 2.97 9.53 10.96
N ALA A 168 1.75 9.88 11.41
CA ALA A 168 0.70 10.43 10.53
C ALA A 168 1.01 11.84 10.00
N THR A 169 1.98 12.55 10.57
CA THR A 169 2.52 13.85 10.14
C THR A 169 3.81 14.10 10.91
N MET A 170 4.53 15.19 10.64
CA MET A 170 5.68 15.62 11.46
C MET A 170 5.35 15.89 12.94
N ASN A 171 4.07 15.89 13.33
CA ASN A 171 3.58 16.14 14.69
C ASN A 171 3.27 14.85 15.49
N GLY A 172 3.35 13.66 14.88
CA GLY A 172 3.26 12.41 15.65
C GLY A 172 4.58 12.10 16.33
N GLU A 173 4.58 11.61 17.58
CA GLU A 173 5.81 11.28 18.30
C GLU A 173 6.60 10.19 17.56
N PRO A 174 7.73 10.54 16.92
CA PRO A 174 8.51 9.55 16.21
C PRO A 174 9.16 8.63 17.24
N SER A 175 9.19 7.33 16.94
CA SER A 175 9.90 6.35 17.77
C SER A 175 10.78 5.48 16.89
N PHE A 176 11.60 4.64 17.54
CA PHE A 176 12.45 3.70 16.84
C PHE A 176 11.67 2.83 15.83
N PHE A 177 10.43 2.46 16.15
CA PHE A 177 9.55 1.64 15.32
C PHE A 177 8.43 2.42 14.62
N CYS A 178 8.46 3.76 14.66
CA CYS A 178 7.49 4.62 14.01
C CYS A 178 8.23 5.83 13.42
N PRO A 179 8.85 5.69 12.24
CA PRO A 179 9.60 6.77 11.61
C PRO A 179 8.68 7.86 11.05
N LEU A 180 9.27 9.02 10.78
CA LEU A 180 8.62 10.09 10.02
C LEU A 180 8.43 9.69 8.54
N PRO A 181 7.36 10.15 7.87
CA PRO A 181 7.07 9.84 6.46
C PRO A 181 8.26 10.11 5.53
N ASP A 182 8.91 11.26 5.62
CA ASP A 182 10.02 11.64 4.73
C ASP A 182 11.24 10.72 4.89
N ARG A 183 11.56 10.33 6.12
CA ARG A 183 12.67 9.40 6.37
C ARG A 183 12.32 8.01 5.87
N TYR A 184 11.09 7.58 6.11
CA TYR A 184 10.59 6.29 5.67
C TYR A 184 10.59 6.19 4.14
N SER A 185 9.99 7.15 3.44
CA SER A 185 9.91 7.17 1.97
C SER A 185 11.30 7.18 1.33
N LYS A 186 12.24 7.99 1.85
CA LYS A 186 13.62 8.05 1.35
C LYS A 186 14.35 6.71 1.44
N LEU A 187 14.21 5.98 2.54
CA LEU A 187 14.84 4.66 2.69
C LEU A 187 14.09 3.56 1.93
N ALA A 188 12.75 3.63 1.90
CA ALA A 188 11.94 2.69 1.14
C ALA A 188 12.27 2.77 -0.36
N LEU A 189 12.38 3.98 -0.91
CA LEU A 189 12.78 4.18 -2.31
C LEU A 189 14.20 3.65 -2.60
N ARG A 190 15.14 3.81 -1.66
CA ARG A 190 16.50 3.26 -1.80
C ARG A 190 16.55 1.74 -1.79
N SER A 191 15.54 1.08 -1.25
CA SER A 191 15.45 -0.38 -1.24
C SER A 191 14.93 -0.97 -2.56
N ILE A 192 14.44 -0.13 -3.47
CA ILE A 192 13.83 -0.59 -4.72
C ILE A 192 14.88 -1.29 -5.60
N GLY A 193 14.58 -2.53 -6.01
CA GLY A 193 15.47 -3.35 -6.84
C GLY A 193 16.60 -4.06 -6.08
N ILE A 194 16.68 -3.90 -4.74
CA ILE A 194 17.69 -4.57 -3.91
C ILE A 194 17.16 -5.89 -3.35
N ALA A 195 15.89 -5.91 -2.94
CA ALA A 195 15.26 -7.08 -2.33
C ALA A 195 13.81 -7.21 -2.78
N ASP A 196 13.40 -8.45 -3.09
CA ASP A 196 12.04 -8.80 -3.50
C ASP A 196 10.99 -8.44 -2.45
N LYS A 197 11.32 -8.68 -1.18
CA LYS A 197 10.49 -8.41 -0.02
C LYS A 197 11.31 -7.67 1.03
N THR A 198 10.79 -6.54 1.47
CA THR A 198 11.45 -5.71 2.50
C THR A 198 10.40 -4.92 3.27
N ALA A 199 10.75 -4.43 4.44
CA ALA A 199 9.94 -3.45 5.15
C ALA A 199 10.26 -2.00 4.76
N GLY A 200 11.25 -1.79 3.87
CA GLY A 200 11.66 -0.47 3.37
C GLY A 200 12.37 0.42 4.40
N TYR A 201 12.46 -0.02 5.65
CA TYR A 201 13.08 0.72 6.75
C TYR A 201 13.70 -0.26 7.76
N PRO A 202 14.96 -0.05 8.22
CA PRO A 202 15.68 -1.05 9.02
C PRO A 202 14.97 -1.50 10.29
N SER A 203 14.37 -0.59 11.06
CA SER A 203 13.65 -0.99 12.28
C SER A 203 12.36 -1.75 11.99
N HIS A 204 11.65 -1.41 10.91
CA HIS A 204 10.49 -2.20 10.47
C HIS A 204 10.94 -3.58 9.97
N GLN A 205 12.10 -3.68 9.30
CA GLN A 205 12.64 -4.97 8.87
C GLN A 205 12.91 -5.85 10.08
N LEU A 206 13.59 -5.29 11.09
CA LEU A 206 13.81 -5.99 12.36
C LEU A 206 12.49 -6.47 12.97
N GLN A 207 11.43 -5.64 12.97
CA GLN A 207 10.14 -6.09 13.50
C GLN A 207 9.51 -7.21 12.68
N VAL A 208 9.55 -7.13 11.34
CA VAL A 208 9.00 -8.17 10.47
C VAL A 208 9.72 -9.50 10.71
N GLU A 209 11.05 -9.50 10.81
CA GLU A 209 11.83 -10.70 11.10
C GLU A 209 11.57 -11.22 12.52
N LEU A 210 11.48 -10.35 13.52
CA LEU A 210 11.16 -10.81 14.88
C LEU A 210 9.76 -11.44 14.93
N LEU A 211 8.79 -10.92 14.19
CA LEU A 211 7.45 -11.47 14.14
C LEU A 211 7.38 -12.81 13.41
N SER A 212 8.20 -13.02 12.38
CA SER A 212 8.26 -14.30 11.66
C SER A 212 8.85 -15.43 12.51
N LEU A 213 9.67 -15.09 13.51
CA LEU A 213 10.27 -16.05 14.45
C LEU A 213 9.33 -16.47 15.59
N VAL A 214 8.29 -15.69 15.89
CA VAL A 214 7.37 -15.99 16.99
C VAL A 214 6.37 -17.07 16.54
N PRO A 215 6.22 -18.18 17.28
CA PRO A 215 5.23 -19.19 16.93
C PRO A 215 3.82 -18.60 16.87
N HIS A 216 3.07 -18.98 15.82
CA HIS A 216 1.74 -18.45 15.51
C HIS A 216 0.81 -18.35 16.73
N LEU A 217 0.79 -19.37 17.60
CA LEU A 217 -0.04 -19.40 18.79
C LEU A 217 0.19 -18.19 19.72
N PHE A 218 1.45 -17.83 19.96
CA PHE A 218 1.78 -16.71 20.84
C PHE A 218 1.43 -15.37 20.20
N LEU A 219 1.67 -15.24 18.90
CA LEU A 219 1.34 -14.03 18.16
C LEU A 219 -0.17 -13.80 18.11
N ALA A 220 -0.94 -14.85 17.84
CA ALA A 220 -2.40 -14.83 17.83
C ALA A 220 -2.96 -14.46 19.21
N LEU A 221 -2.42 -15.03 20.30
CA LEU A 221 -2.83 -14.69 21.67
C LEU A 221 -2.53 -13.22 22.01
N PHE A 222 -1.31 -12.75 21.69
CA PHE A 222 -0.92 -11.36 21.91
C PHE A 222 -1.85 -10.38 21.18
N MET A 223 -2.14 -10.65 19.90
CA MET A 223 -3.03 -9.81 19.10
C MET A 223 -4.47 -9.81 19.64
N HIS A 224 -4.99 -10.97 20.06
CA HIS A 224 -6.31 -11.04 20.70
C HIS A 224 -6.38 -10.17 21.96
N ILE A 225 -5.40 -10.29 22.87
CA ILE A 225 -5.37 -9.53 24.13
C ILE A 225 -5.27 -8.03 23.85
N LYS A 226 -4.30 -7.63 23.00
CA LYS A 226 -4.05 -6.23 22.67
C LYS A 226 -5.27 -5.57 22.03
N ASN A 227 -5.83 -6.19 21.00
CA ASN A 227 -6.92 -5.60 20.23
C ASN A 227 -8.26 -5.66 20.99
N ARG A 228 -8.49 -6.67 21.85
CA ARG A 228 -9.66 -6.70 22.75
C ARG A 228 -9.64 -5.54 23.75
N LYS A 229 -8.47 -5.21 24.32
CA LYS A 229 -8.32 -4.03 25.20
C LYS A 229 -8.62 -2.74 24.45
N HIS A 230 -8.08 -2.58 23.25
CA HIS A 230 -8.33 -1.40 22.41
C HIS A 230 -9.82 -1.26 22.04
N ARG A 231 -10.48 -2.36 21.68
CA ARG A 231 -11.91 -2.37 21.38
C ARG A 231 -12.76 -1.98 22.60
N LYS A 232 -12.40 -2.45 23.80
CA LYS A 232 -13.09 -2.09 25.04
C LYS A 232 -12.97 -0.59 25.32
N SER A 233 -11.74 -0.05 25.26
CA SER A 233 -11.48 1.37 25.47
C SER A 233 -12.25 2.28 24.52
N ARG A 234 -12.55 1.84 23.30
CA ARG A 234 -13.37 2.61 22.36
C ARG A 234 -14.85 2.61 22.72
N ARG A 235 -15.40 1.44 23.10
CA ARG A 235 -16.80 1.34 23.55
C ARG A 235 -17.07 2.15 24.82
N ASP A 236 -16.05 2.38 25.64
CA ASP A 236 -16.19 3.20 26.86
C ASP A 236 -16.20 4.72 26.58
N ILE A 237 -15.92 5.15 25.34
CA ILE A 237 -15.87 6.57 24.91
C ILE A 237 -17.11 6.95 24.07
N GLU A 238 -17.78 5.96 23.46
CA GLU A 238 -19.02 6.11 22.66
C GLU A 238 -20.28 6.02 23.54
#